data_AF-A0A182XDY0-F1
#
_entry.id   AF-A0A182XDY0-F1
#
_cell.length_a   1.000
_cell.length_b   1.000
_cell.length_c   1.000
_cell.angle_alpha   90.00
_cell.angle_beta   90.00
_cell.angle_gamma   90.00
#
_symmetry.space_group_name_H-M   'P 1'
#
loop_
_entity.id
_entity.type
_entity.pdbx_description
1 polymer ?
#
loop_
_entity_poly.entity_id
_entity_poly.type
_entity_poly.pdbx_seq_one_letter_code
_entity_poly.pdbx_strand_id
1 'polypeptide(L)'
;MAGSTHRLTLGSGMVLLQVLLLLLLLLPPGHRSQTSNYYCQRSMCPTGDAHVGCYAELPFGKSCQGQKPQLVPMTPERKAMILQQHNRQRQRLALGTLPGYGPAYHMPQLYWDDELQYLAEVNARSCVYAHDHCRNTYSFPRAGQNIAIIRHFGLNLTKESVYTYIIDHWYNEYPLATTFVDQYPVNYVGPEFAHFTQIVNDRAVRMGCGMVSWETYNGYVWTNDYLVCNYGYSNVIGDRSYTKGPVAAGCTTGRSVIYPGLCL
;
A
#
# COMPACT_ATOMS: atom_id res chain seq x y z
N MET A 1 28.29 70.55 58.81
CA MET A 1 28.88 69.28 58.35
C MET A 1 28.06 68.80 57.18
N ALA A 2 28.70 68.65 56.02
CA ALA A 2 28.07 68.32 54.74
C ALA A 2 27.68 66.83 54.69
N GLY A 3 26.52 66.53 54.11
CA GLY A 3 26.03 65.17 53.86
C GLY A 3 25.51 65.05 52.44
N SER A 4 26.31 64.40 51.60
CA SER A 4 26.18 64.19 50.15
C SER A 4 24.84 63.57 49.70
N THR A 5 24.23 64.16 48.68
CA THR A 5 23.18 63.52 47.86
C THR A 5 23.82 62.70 46.73
N HIS A 6 23.79 61.37 46.83
CA HIS A 6 24.14 60.48 45.71
C HIS A 6 22.97 60.38 44.72
N ARG A 7 23.13 60.96 43.53
CA ARG A 7 22.31 60.62 42.36
C ARG A 7 22.78 59.26 41.83
N LEU A 8 21.91 58.25 41.86
CA LEU A 8 22.09 57.04 41.07
C LEU A 8 21.87 57.38 39.60
N THR A 9 22.96 57.40 38.83
CA THR A 9 22.91 57.36 37.36
C THR A 9 22.54 55.94 36.93
N LEU A 10 21.36 55.75 36.32
CA LEU A 10 21.04 54.51 35.62
C LEU A 10 22.06 54.31 34.50
N GLY A 11 22.92 53.30 34.64
CA GLY A 11 23.94 52.98 33.66
C GLY A 11 23.34 52.53 32.33
N SER A 12 23.87 53.06 31.23
CA SER A 12 23.50 52.79 29.84
C SER A 12 23.48 51.28 29.48
N GLY A 13 24.11 50.42 30.28
CA GLY A 13 24.13 48.97 30.11
C GLY A 13 22.79 48.26 30.37
N MET A 14 21.94 48.77 31.28
CA MET A 14 20.61 48.17 31.52
C MET A 14 19.64 48.45 30.37
N VAL A 15 19.77 49.62 29.73
CA VAL A 15 18.95 49.99 28.56
C VAL A 15 19.33 49.11 27.36
N LEU A 16 20.62 48.86 27.12
CA LEU A 16 21.06 47.97 26.05
C LEU A 16 20.56 46.52 26.24
N LEU A 17 20.58 46.00 27.46
CA LEU A 17 20.13 44.63 27.76
C LEU A 17 18.61 44.47 27.55
N GLN A 18 17.82 45.48 27.92
CA GLN A 18 16.38 45.51 27.66
C GLN A 18 16.05 45.61 26.17
N VAL A 19 16.80 46.43 25.41
CA VAL A 19 16.62 46.56 23.96
C VAL A 19 16.96 45.26 23.23
N LEU A 20 18.01 44.53 23.66
CA LEU A 20 18.35 43.21 23.10
C LEU A 20 17.29 42.14 23.41
N LEU A 21 16.71 42.11 24.61
CA LEU A 21 15.60 41.21 24.94
C LEU A 21 14.32 41.52 24.14
N LEU A 22 14.04 42.80 23.89
CA LEU A 22 12.91 43.24 23.05
C LEU A 22 13.11 42.89 21.56
N LEU A 23 14.34 42.90 21.06
CA LEU A 23 14.68 42.49 19.69
C LEU A 23 14.57 40.97 19.47
N LEU A 24 14.84 40.15 20.49
CA LEU A 24 14.65 38.69 20.45
C LEU A 24 13.15 38.29 20.42
N LEU A 25 12.25 39.14 20.93
CA LEU A 25 10.80 38.96 20.88
C LEU A 25 10.17 39.40 19.54
N LEU A 26 10.94 40.10 18.69
CA LEU A 26 10.51 40.56 17.36
C LEU A 26 10.93 39.61 16.23
N LEU A 27 11.63 38.50 16.54
CA LEU A 27 11.79 37.43 15.56
C LEU A 27 10.40 36.86 15.28
N PRO A 28 9.89 36.93 14.04
CA PRO A 28 8.65 36.28 13.70
C PRO A 28 8.77 34.81 14.10
N PRO A 29 7.72 34.18 14.66
CA PRO A 29 7.75 32.76 14.92
C PRO A 29 8.20 32.09 13.64
N GLY A 30 9.36 31.44 13.67
CA GLY A 30 9.92 30.76 12.52
C GLY A 30 8.79 29.93 11.94
N HIS A 31 8.40 30.21 10.70
CA HIS A 31 7.40 29.40 10.03
C HIS A 31 7.91 27.98 10.12
N ARG A 32 7.23 27.16 10.91
CA ARG A 32 7.42 25.72 10.88
C ARG A 32 7.06 25.38 9.45
N SER A 33 8.06 25.24 8.59
CA SER A 33 7.89 24.66 7.29
C SER A 33 7.40 23.26 7.59
N GLN A 34 6.07 23.07 7.62
CA GLN A 34 5.49 21.76 7.55
C GLN A 34 6.08 21.20 6.27
N THR A 35 7.02 20.27 6.38
CA THR A 35 7.40 19.45 5.24
C THR A 35 6.10 18.88 4.72
N SER A 36 5.60 19.42 3.60
CA SER A 36 4.34 18.99 3.03
C SER A 36 4.44 17.48 2.88
N ASN A 37 3.48 16.74 3.46
CA ASN A 37 3.45 15.28 3.36
C ASN A 37 3.70 14.89 1.90
N TYR A 38 4.72 14.06 1.67
CA TYR A 38 5.17 13.65 0.35
C TYR A 38 4.01 13.11 -0.51
N TYR A 39 3.09 12.38 0.11
CA TYR A 39 1.89 11.86 -0.55
C TYR A 39 0.87 12.93 -0.96
N CYS A 40 0.94 14.13 -0.39
CA CYS A 40 0.08 15.26 -0.77
C CYS A 40 0.58 16.01 -2.01
N GLN A 41 1.73 15.65 -2.57
CA GLN A 41 2.22 16.29 -3.78
C GLN A 41 1.31 15.95 -4.97
N ARG A 42 0.94 16.97 -5.75
CA ARG A 42 0.06 16.84 -6.92
C ARG A 42 0.57 15.83 -7.95
N SER A 43 1.89 15.65 -8.02
CA SER A 43 2.58 14.69 -8.88
C SER A 43 2.27 13.23 -8.55
N MET A 44 1.88 12.90 -7.31
CA MET A 44 1.53 11.52 -6.93
C MET A 44 0.26 11.06 -7.64
N CYS A 45 -0.72 11.94 -7.81
CA CYS A 45 -2.02 11.61 -8.42
C CYS A 45 -2.37 12.61 -9.53
N PRO A 46 -1.76 12.54 -10.74
CA PRO A 46 -1.89 13.58 -11.77
C PRO A 46 -3.33 13.91 -12.20
N THR A 47 -4.27 12.98 -12.06
CA THR A 47 -5.71 13.15 -12.31
C THR A 47 -6.40 14.08 -11.31
N GLY A 48 -5.81 14.33 -10.14
CA GLY A 48 -6.37 15.21 -9.10
C GLY A 48 -7.00 14.46 -7.93
N ASP A 49 -6.99 13.13 -8.00
CA ASP A 49 -7.49 12.26 -6.95
C ASP A 49 -6.72 12.43 -5.64
N ALA A 50 -7.42 12.20 -4.53
CA ALA A 50 -6.82 12.21 -3.21
C ALA A 50 -5.92 10.99 -3.03
N HIS A 51 -4.65 11.23 -2.69
CA HIS A 51 -3.72 10.15 -2.36
C HIS A 51 -4.04 9.56 -0.98
N VAL A 52 -4.07 8.22 -0.87
CA VAL A 52 -4.40 7.48 0.35
C VAL A 52 -3.52 7.87 1.55
N GLY A 53 -2.24 8.10 1.29
CA GLY A 53 -1.26 8.55 2.30
C GLY A 53 -1.27 10.05 2.65
N CYS A 54 -2.03 10.90 1.94
CA CYS A 54 -1.95 12.36 2.16
C CYS A 54 -2.67 12.81 3.45
N TYR A 55 -3.92 12.39 3.63
CA TYR A 55 -4.75 12.70 4.80
C TYR A 55 -5.09 11.44 5.59
N ALA A 56 -4.11 10.55 5.74
CA ALA A 56 -4.26 9.28 6.45
C ALA A 56 -4.79 9.50 7.87
N GLU A 57 -5.98 8.96 8.17
CA GLU A 57 -6.55 8.97 9.51
C GLU A 57 -5.88 7.85 10.34
N LEU A 58 -4.94 8.22 11.21
CA LEU A 58 -4.20 7.30 12.08
C LEU A 58 -4.62 7.49 13.55
N PRO A 59 -4.69 6.42 14.37
CA PRO A 59 -4.33 5.03 14.02
C PRO A 59 -5.39 4.32 13.16
N PHE A 60 -6.63 4.79 13.15
CA PHE A 60 -7.72 4.23 12.33
C PHE A 60 -8.69 5.32 11.90
N GLY A 61 -9.34 5.10 10.76
CA GLY A 61 -10.33 6.00 10.20
C GLY A 61 -11.64 6.01 10.99
N LYS A 62 -12.44 7.06 10.76
CA LYS A 62 -13.72 7.27 11.46
C LYS A 62 -14.69 6.10 11.33
N SER A 63 -14.70 5.40 10.19
CA SER A 63 -15.59 4.24 9.97
C SER A 63 -15.26 3.04 10.87
N CYS A 64 -14.06 3.00 11.47
CA CYS A 64 -13.67 1.98 12.43
C CYS A 64 -14.15 2.27 13.87
N GLN A 65 -14.75 3.44 14.15
CA GLN A 65 -15.10 3.84 15.52
C GLN A 65 -16.09 2.86 16.16
N GLY A 66 -15.78 2.45 17.40
CA GLY A 66 -16.59 1.48 18.14
C GLY A 66 -16.45 0.02 17.69
N GLN A 67 -15.64 -0.26 16.67
CA GLN A 67 -15.51 -1.60 16.06
C GLN A 67 -14.26 -2.37 16.54
N LYS A 68 -13.58 -1.90 17.60
CA LYS A 68 -12.35 -2.49 18.14
C LYS A 68 -11.31 -2.85 17.04
N PRO A 69 -10.94 -1.91 16.15
CA PRO A 69 -10.03 -2.21 15.05
C PRO A 69 -8.63 -2.58 15.54
N GLN A 70 -7.98 -3.51 14.84
CA GLN A 70 -6.63 -3.98 15.10
C GLN A 70 -5.85 -4.08 13.80
N LEU A 71 -4.68 -3.47 13.73
CA LEU A 71 -3.74 -3.74 12.64
C LEU A 71 -3.17 -5.14 12.88
N VAL A 72 -3.22 -6.01 11.88
CA VAL A 72 -2.52 -7.29 11.91
C VAL A 72 -1.08 -7.04 11.45
N PRO A 73 -0.07 -7.22 12.31
CA PRO A 73 1.31 -6.93 11.93
C PRO A 73 1.78 -7.83 10.80
N MET A 74 2.37 -7.24 9.76
CA MET A 74 3.05 -7.99 8.69
C MET A 74 4.44 -8.40 9.17
N THR A 75 4.50 -9.46 9.99
CA THR A 75 5.77 -10.06 10.43
C THR A 75 6.54 -10.65 9.25
N PRO A 76 7.86 -10.88 9.36
CA PRO A 76 8.65 -11.50 8.29
C PRO A 76 8.04 -12.80 7.75
N GLU A 77 7.46 -13.62 8.63
CA GLU A 77 6.83 -14.90 8.27
C GLU A 77 5.58 -14.68 7.41
N ARG A 78 4.75 -13.69 7.76
CA ARG A 78 3.55 -13.32 6.99
C ARG A 78 3.91 -12.74 5.64
N LYS A 79 4.89 -11.83 5.59
CA LYS A 79 5.41 -11.27 4.33
C LYS A 79 5.91 -12.39 3.42
N ALA A 80 6.72 -13.31 3.96
CA ALA A 80 7.26 -14.44 3.22
C ALA A 80 6.14 -15.37 2.71
N MET A 81 5.17 -15.70 3.55
CA MET A 81 4.03 -16.54 3.18
C MET A 81 3.22 -15.95 2.02
N ILE A 82 2.84 -14.68 2.11
CA ILE A 82 2.09 -13.96 1.07
C ILE A 82 2.87 -13.94 -0.24
N LEU A 83 4.16 -13.58 -0.20
CA LEU A 83 5.03 -13.58 -1.38
C LEU A 83 5.16 -14.97 -1.99
N GLN A 84 5.37 -15.99 -1.16
CA GLN A 84 5.54 -17.36 -1.64
C GLN A 84 4.30 -17.85 -2.36
N GLN A 85 3.11 -17.52 -1.87
CA GLN A 85 1.87 -17.90 -2.53
C GLN A 85 1.71 -17.21 -3.89
N HIS A 86 1.92 -15.90 -3.95
CA HIS A 86 1.88 -15.15 -5.21
C HIS A 86 2.91 -15.67 -6.22
N ASN A 87 4.15 -15.93 -5.78
CA ASN A 87 5.20 -16.42 -6.68
C ASN A 87 4.96 -17.86 -7.14
N ARG A 88 4.40 -18.74 -6.31
CA ARG A 88 3.97 -20.09 -6.74
C ARG A 88 2.89 -20.01 -7.81
N GLN A 89 1.91 -19.13 -7.61
CA GLN A 89 0.81 -18.88 -8.55
C GLN A 89 1.31 -18.30 -9.89
N ARG A 90 2.14 -17.24 -9.84
CA ARG A 90 2.80 -16.67 -11.03
C ARG A 90 3.64 -17.70 -11.78
N GLN A 91 4.38 -18.54 -11.04
CA GLN A 91 5.17 -19.62 -11.64
C GLN A 91 4.29 -20.63 -12.37
N ARG A 92 3.16 -21.04 -11.80
CA ARG A 92 2.24 -21.99 -12.43
C ARG A 92 1.78 -21.47 -13.80
N LEU A 93 1.43 -20.19 -13.90
CA LEU A 93 1.12 -19.57 -15.19
C LEU A 93 2.36 -19.51 -16.09
N ALA A 94 3.50 -19.04 -15.57
CA ALA A 94 4.70 -18.81 -16.36
C ALA A 94 5.24 -20.09 -17.02
N LEU A 95 5.12 -21.23 -16.34
CA LEU A 95 5.47 -22.56 -16.85
C LEU A 95 4.46 -23.12 -17.87
N GLY A 96 3.32 -22.45 -18.09
CA GLY A 96 2.24 -22.93 -18.96
C GLY A 96 1.47 -24.11 -18.37
N THR A 97 1.49 -24.31 -17.05
CA THR A 97 0.77 -25.41 -16.37
C THR A 97 -0.59 -24.97 -15.81
N LEU A 98 -0.97 -23.70 -16.00
CA LEU A 98 -2.31 -23.21 -15.73
C LEU A 98 -3.21 -23.44 -16.96
N PRO A 99 -4.33 -24.18 -16.85
CA PRO A 99 -5.21 -24.45 -17.97
C PRO A 99 -5.76 -23.17 -18.61
N GLY A 100 -5.72 -23.10 -19.94
CA GLY A 100 -6.19 -21.93 -20.71
C GLY A 100 -5.15 -20.83 -20.91
N TYR A 101 -3.92 -21.00 -20.41
CA TYR A 101 -2.87 -19.98 -20.47
C TYR A 101 -1.60 -20.48 -21.17
N GLY A 102 -1.02 -19.63 -22.01
CA GLY A 102 0.30 -19.88 -22.59
C GLY A 102 1.42 -19.55 -21.60
N PRO A 103 2.63 -20.14 -21.75
CA PRO A 103 3.77 -19.82 -20.92
C PRO A 103 4.17 -18.34 -21.04
N ALA A 104 4.82 -17.83 -20.00
CA ALA A 104 5.26 -16.44 -19.95
C ALA A 104 6.72 -16.29 -20.41
N TYR A 105 6.95 -15.31 -21.28
CA TYR A 105 8.27 -14.98 -21.82
C TYR A 105 9.22 -14.45 -20.74
N HIS A 106 8.71 -13.61 -19.82
CA HIS A 106 9.53 -12.91 -18.82
C HIS A 106 8.78 -12.56 -17.52
N MET A 107 8.10 -13.53 -16.89
CA MET A 107 7.37 -13.26 -15.64
C MET A 107 8.33 -13.02 -14.47
N PRO A 108 8.39 -11.83 -13.84
CA PRO A 108 9.30 -11.61 -12.72
C PRO A 108 8.80 -12.24 -11.42
N GLN A 109 9.75 -12.64 -10.57
CA GLN A 109 9.50 -12.90 -9.16
C GLN A 109 9.09 -11.60 -8.47
N LEU A 110 8.04 -11.68 -7.64
CA LEU A 110 7.64 -10.58 -6.78
C LEU A 110 8.51 -10.51 -5.54
N TYR A 111 8.86 -9.28 -5.15
CA TYR A 111 9.58 -8.96 -3.93
C TYR A 111 8.77 -8.00 -3.07
N TRP A 112 8.94 -8.09 -1.75
CA TRP A 112 8.26 -7.18 -0.83
C TRP A 112 8.74 -5.75 -1.02
N ASP A 113 7.83 -4.81 -0.83
CA ASP A 113 8.10 -3.38 -0.78
C ASP A 113 7.36 -2.76 0.41
N ASP A 114 8.11 -2.13 1.30
CA ASP A 114 7.58 -1.61 2.56
C ASP A 114 6.76 -0.32 2.36
N GLU A 115 7.00 0.45 1.29
CA GLU A 115 6.19 1.63 0.97
C GLU A 115 4.80 1.21 0.45
N LEU A 116 4.76 0.22 -0.44
CA LEU A 116 3.50 -0.38 -0.91
C LEU A 116 2.71 -1.00 0.24
N GLN A 117 3.38 -1.69 1.17
CA GLN A 117 2.76 -2.19 2.41
C GLN A 117 2.17 -1.04 3.22
N TYR A 118 2.95 0.01 3.49
CA TYR A 118 2.49 1.13 4.29
C TYR A 118 1.20 1.73 3.73
N LEU A 119 1.15 1.98 2.41
CA LEU A 119 -0.05 2.50 1.76
C LEU A 119 -1.22 1.52 1.79
N ALA A 120 -0.96 0.21 1.70
CA ALA A 120 -2.00 -0.82 1.85
C ALA A 120 -2.58 -0.83 3.27
N GLU A 121 -1.74 -0.69 4.29
CA GLU A 121 -2.17 -0.56 5.69
C GLU A 121 -2.97 0.73 5.90
N VAL A 122 -2.60 1.85 5.27
CA VAL A 122 -3.38 3.10 5.36
C VAL A 122 -4.77 2.92 4.77
N ASN A 123 -4.93 2.25 3.63
CA ASN A 123 -6.26 1.90 3.11
C ASN A 123 -7.00 1.00 4.12
N ALA A 124 -6.39 -0.11 4.56
CA ALA A 124 -7.03 -1.07 5.45
C ALA A 124 -7.51 -0.43 6.77
N ARG A 125 -6.76 0.56 7.28
CA ARG A 125 -7.10 1.35 8.49
C ARG A 125 -8.35 2.20 8.35
N SER A 126 -8.91 2.35 7.15
CA SER A 126 -10.19 3.04 6.97
C SER A 126 -11.40 2.22 7.44
N CYS A 127 -11.28 0.88 7.55
CA CYS A 127 -12.41 -0.06 7.70
C CYS A 127 -13.51 0.12 6.63
N VAL A 128 -13.17 0.68 5.47
CA VAL A 128 -14.06 0.80 4.32
C VAL A 128 -13.62 -0.20 3.26
N TYR A 129 -14.49 -1.14 2.90
CA TYR A 129 -14.21 -2.09 1.82
C TYR A 129 -14.33 -1.39 0.46
N ALA A 130 -13.27 -0.71 0.06
CA ALA A 130 -13.18 -0.01 -1.22
C ALA A 130 -11.72 0.17 -1.65
N HIS A 131 -11.52 0.28 -2.97
CA HIS A 131 -10.26 0.80 -3.47
C HIS A 131 -10.14 2.27 -3.10
N ASP A 132 -8.96 2.68 -2.64
CA ASP A 132 -8.61 4.10 -2.55
C ASP A 132 -8.47 4.72 -3.95
N HIS A 133 -8.54 6.05 -4.06
CA HIS A 133 -8.49 6.70 -5.37
C HIS A 133 -7.08 6.73 -5.97
N CYS A 134 -6.03 6.77 -5.14
CA CYS A 134 -4.66 6.85 -5.59
C CYS A 134 -3.66 6.41 -4.49
N ARG A 135 -2.71 5.56 -4.89
CA ARG A 135 -1.67 4.95 -4.04
C ARG A 135 -0.28 4.92 -4.69
N ASN A 136 -0.08 5.81 -5.66
CA ASN A 136 1.15 5.86 -6.43
C ASN A 136 2.34 6.25 -5.54
N THR A 137 3.50 5.70 -5.87
CA THR A 137 4.76 6.17 -5.30
C THR A 137 5.62 6.73 -6.43
N TYR A 138 6.72 7.41 -6.08
CA TYR A 138 7.71 7.83 -7.06
C TYR A 138 8.25 6.66 -7.88
N SER A 139 8.48 5.51 -7.22
CA SER A 139 8.94 4.28 -7.86
C SER A 139 7.83 3.57 -8.64
N PHE A 140 6.57 3.71 -8.21
CA PHE A 140 5.41 3.02 -8.76
C PHE A 140 4.28 4.00 -9.10
N PRO A 141 4.41 4.77 -10.20
CA PRO A 141 3.44 5.81 -10.59
C PRO A 141 2.11 5.26 -11.13
N ARG A 142 1.96 3.93 -11.16
CA ARG A 142 0.76 3.20 -11.58
C ARG A 142 0.48 2.03 -10.64
N ALA A 143 0.56 2.26 -9.34
CA ALA A 143 0.45 1.18 -8.35
C ALA A 143 -0.95 0.52 -8.40
N GLY A 144 -0.95 -0.80 -8.57
CA GLY A 144 -2.14 -1.65 -8.58
C GLY A 144 -2.60 -2.04 -7.18
N GLN A 145 -3.80 -2.61 -7.07
CA GLN A 145 -4.35 -3.06 -5.79
C GLN A 145 -5.34 -4.21 -5.96
N ASN A 146 -5.22 -5.22 -5.10
CA ASN A 146 -6.27 -6.20 -4.82
C ASN A 146 -6.79 -5.98 -3.40
N ILE A 147 -8.09 -6.13 -3.20
CA ILE A 147 -8.72 -6.03 -1.88
C ILE A 147 -9.68 -7.19 -1.64
N ALA A 148 -9.82 -7.63 -0.40
CA ALA A 148 -10.80 -8.65 -0.01
C ALA A 148 -11.12 -8.52 1.47
N ILE A 149 -12.38 -8.80 1.82
CA ILE A 149 -12.85 -8.85 3.21
C ILE A 149 -13.49 -10.20 3.49
N ILE A 150 -12.99 -10.90 4.51
CA ILE A 150 -13.61 -12.12 5.03
C ILE A 150 -14.38 -11.76 6.29
N ARG A 151 -15.67 -12.10 6.31
CA ARG A 151 -16.55 -11.89 7.46
C ARG A 151 -16.93 -13.24 8.05
N HIS A 152 -16.67 -13.42 9.34
CA HIS A 152 -16.96 -14.68 10.01
C HIS A 152 -17.40 -14.47 11.46
N PHE A 153 -18.19 -15.41 11.98
CA PHE A 153 -18.56 -15.50 13.39
C PHE A 153 -18.42 -16.96 13.83
N GLY A 154 -18.02 -17.19 15.09
CA GLY A 154 -17.93 -18.55 15.66
C GLY A 154 -16.87 -19.46 15.04
N LEU A 155 -16.02 -18.96 14.14
CA LEU A 155 -14.91 -19.69 13.55
C LEU A 155 -13.58 -19.28 14.21
N ASN A 156 -12.71 -20.26 14.44
CA ASN A 156 -11.35 -20.02 14.92
C ASN A 156 -10.38 -20.03 13.73
N LEU A 157 -10.30 -18.91 13.01
CA LEU A 157 -9.42 -18.74 11.85
C LEU A 157 -8.13 -18.02 12.26
N THR A 158 -6.98 -18.55 11.82
CA THR A 158 -5.71 -17.81 11.91
C THR A 158 -5.65 -16.75 10.82
N LYS A 159 -4.86 -15.68 11.00
CA LYS A 159 -4.72 -14.65 9.96
C LYS A 159 -4.04 -15.21 8.71
N GLU A 160 -3.16 -16.17 8.93
CA GLU A 160 -2.45 -16.92 7.91
C GLU A 160 -3.42 -17.72 7.03
N SER A 161 -4.40 -18.45 7.62
CA SER A 161 -5.39 -19.16 6.82
C SER A 161 -6.29 -18.22 6.02
N VAL A 162 -6.60 -17.05 6.58
CA VAL A 162 -7.35 -16.00 5.88
C VAL A 162 -6.56 -15.44 4.69
N TYR A 163 -5.27 -15.15 4.84
CA TYR A 163 -4.41 -14.73 3.72
C TYR A 163 -4.42 -15.77 2.60
N THR A 164 -4.18 -17.05 2.94
CA THR A 164 -4.17 -18.14 1.95
C THR A 164 -5.47 -18.20 1.19
N TYR A 165 -6.59 -18.20 1.91
CA TYR A 165 -7.91 -18.28 1.32
C TYR A 165 -8.19 -17.12 0.36
N ILE A 166 -7.91 -15.88 0.78
CA ILE A 166 -8.11 -14.68 -0.04
C ILE A 166 -7.28 -14.75 -1.32
N ILE A 167 -5.98 -15.06 -1.20
CA ILE A 167 -5.06 -15.04 -2.35
C ILE A 167 -5.38 -16.18 -3.32
N ASP A 168 -5.80 -17.34 -2.83
CA ASP A 168 -6.28 -18.43 -3.69
C ASP A 168 -7.61 -18.05 -4.34
N HIS A 169 -8.53 -17.39 -3.64
CA HIS A 169 -9.79 -16.92 -4.21
C HIS A 169 -9.54 -15.95 -5.37
N TRP A 170 -8.69 -14.94 -5.18
CA TRP A 170 -8.26 -14.03 -6.26
C TRP A 170 -7.65 -14.77 -7.45
N TYR A 171 -6.77 -15.74 -7.20
CA TYR A 171 -6.12 -16.49 -8.27
C TYR A 171 -7.07 -17.45 -9.01
N ASN A 172 -8.07 -17.99 -8.31
CA ASN A 172 -9.06 -18.91 -8.86
C ASN A 172 -10.05 -18.22 -9.82
N GLU A 173 -9.96 -16.90 -10.01
CA GLU A 173 -10.64 -16.18 -11.08
C GLU A 173 -10.04 -16.47 -12.47
N TYR A 174 -8.92 -17.21 -12.57
CA TYR A 174 -8.26 -17.52 -13.85
C TYR A 174 -9.17 -18.04 -14.98
N PRO A 175 -10.25 -18.83 -14.75
CA PRO A 175 -11.11 -19.27 -15.85
C PRO A 175 -11.87 -18.11 -16.52
N LEU A 176 -12.06 -17.00 -15.80
CA LEU A 176 -12.79 -15.81 -16.26
C LEU A 176 -11.88 -14.81 -16.98
N ALA A 177 -10.56 -14.89 -16.77
CA ALA A 177 -9.60 -13.94 -17.32
C ALA A 177 -9.02 -14.32 -18.69
N THR A 178 -9.28 -15.52 -19.22
CA THR A 178 -8.56 -16.06 -20.39
C THR A 178 -8.62 -15.15 -21.62
N THR A 179 -9.74 -14.47 -21.86
CA THR A 179 -9.93 -13.53 -22.98
C THR A 179 -9.42 -12.12 -22.71
N PHE A 180 -9.00 -11.82 -21.48
CA PHE A 180 -8.65 -10.47 -21.02
C PHE A 180 -7.16 -10.30 -20.69
N VAL A 181 -6.39 -11.40 -20.67
CA VAL A 181 -4.96 -11.34 -20.32
C VAL A 181 -4.06 -10.82 -21.43
N ASP A 182 -4.50 -10.86 -22.68
CA ASP A 182 -3.76 -10.26 -23.79
C ASP A 182 -4.07 -8.76 -23.94
N GLN A 183 -5.26 -8.34 -23.50
CA GLN A 183 -5.71 -6.96 -23.56
C GLN A 183 -6.77 -6.71 -22.49
N TYR A 184 -6.43 -5.91 -21.48
CA TYR A 184 -7.35 -5.57 -20.41
C TYR A 184 -8.54 -4.74 -20.97
N PRO A 185 -9.79 -5.10 -20.65
CA PRO A 185 -10.96 -4.54 -21.31
C PRO A 185 -11.25 -3.10 -20.86
N VAL A 186 -11.95 -2.37 -21.73
CA VAL A 186 -12.57 -1.08 -21.41
C VAL A 186 -14.02 -1.33 -20.98
N ASN A 187 -14.48 -0.65 -19.93
CA ASN A 187 -15.88 -0.68 -19.47
C ASN A 187 -16.46 -2.10 -19.29
N TYR A 188 -15.66 -3.03 -18.75
CA TYR A 188 -16.11 -4.40 -18.54
C TYR A 188 -17.23 -4.46 -17.50
N VAL A 189 -18.27 -5.23 -17.83
CA VAL A 189 -19.38 -5.56 -16.94
C VAL A 189 -19.49 -7.08 -16.93
N GLY A 190 -19.21 -7.70 -15.79
CA GLY A 190 -19.26 -9.15 -15.66
C GLY A 190 -18.62 -9.64 -14.36
N PRO A 191 -18.44 -10.96 -14.21
CA PRO A 191 -17.77 -11.55 -13.06
C PRO A 191 -16.35 -11.01 -12.86
N GLU A 192 -15.92 -10.94 -11.60
CA GLU A 192 -14.57 -10.50 -11.25
C GLU A 192 -13.49 -11.43 -11.79
N PHE A 193 -12.52 -10.83 -12.48
CA PHE A 193 -11.30 -11.49 -12.96
C PHE A 193 -10.04 -10.64 -12.71
N ALA A 194 -10.26 -9.40 -12.27
CA ALA A 194 -9.24 -8.37 -12.18
C ALA A 194 -8.15 -8.75 -11.16
N HIS A 195 -8.53 -9.43 -10.07
CA HIS A 195 -7.58 -9.82 -9.03
C HIS A 195 -6.57 -10.83 -9.56
N PHE A 196 -7.03 -11.84 -10.32
CA PHE A 196 -6.13 -12.76 -10.99
C PHE A 196 -5.17 -12.04 -11.93
N THR A 197 -5.68 -11.17 -12.81
CA THR A 197 -4.83 -10.44 -13.77
C THR A 197 -3.78 -9.56 -13.09
N GLN A 198 -4.11 -9.01 -11.92
CA GLN A 198 -3.16 -8.25 -11.12
C GLN A 198 -2.06 -9.14 -10.53
N ILE A 199 -2.40 -10.33 -10.03
CA ILE A 199 -1.42 -11.31 -9.51
C ILE A 199 -0.43 -11.72 -10.61
N VAL A 200 -0.90 -11.89 -11.85
CA VAL A 200 -0.08 -12.33 -12.98
C VAL A 200 0.42 -11.19 -13.86
N ASN A 201 0.39 -9.95 -13.38
CA ASN A 201 0.89 -8.80 -14.13
C ASN A 201 2.42 -8.85 -14.24
N ASP A 202 2.98 -9.04 -15.44
CA ASP A 202 4.42 -9.20 -15.65
C ASP A 202 5.23 -7.89 -15.50
N ARG A 203 4.55 -6.74 -15.42
CA ARG A 203 5.19 -5.44 -15.12
C ARG A 203 5.30 -5.18 -13.62
N ALA A 204 4.58 -5.92 -12.79
CA ALA A 204 4.71 -5.83 -11.34
C ALA A 204 5.88 -6.71 -10.86
N VAL A 205 6.91 -6.06 -10.29
CA VAL A 205 8.08 -6.71 -9.66
C VAL A 205 8.05 -6.58 -8.13
N ARG A 206 7.30 -5.59 -7.62
CA ARG A 206 7.22 -5.22 -6.21
C ARG A 206 5.78 -5.33 -5.74
N MET A 207 5.58 -5.76 -4.49
CA MET A 207 4.28 -5.78 -3.85
C MET A 207 4.39 -5.59 -2.34
N GLY A 208 3.32 -5.11 -1.70
CA GLY A 208 3.22 -5.04 -0.26
C GLY A 208 1.76 -5.05 0.17
N CYS A 209 1.45 -5.72 1.27
CA CYS A 209 0.08 -5.86 1.76
C CYS A 209 -0.07 -5.36 3.19
N GLY A 210 -1.29 -4.95 3.55
CA GLY A 210 -1.70 -4.59 4.90
C GLY A 210 -3.03 -5.26 5.26
N MET A 211 -3.22 -5.62 6.53
CA MET A 211 -4.49 -6.16 7.01
C MET A 211 -4.94 -5.46 8.29
N VAL A 212 -6.22 -5.11 8.33
CA VAL A 212 -6.90 -4.66 9.55
C VAL A 212 -8.06 -5.61 9.83
N SER A 213 -8.17 -5.98 11.11
CA SER A 213 -9.28 -6.76 11.63
C SER A 213 -10.16 -5.88 12.52
N TRP A 214 -11.48 -6.01 12.43
CA TRP A 214 -12.40 -5.31 13.34
C TRP A 214 -13.68 -6.11 13.59
N GLU A 215 -14.38 -5.77 14.67
CA GLU A 215 -15.62 -6.40 15.10
C GLU A 215 -16.85 -5.57 14.69
N THR A 216 -17.88 -6.25 14.22
CA THR A 216 -19.22 -5.67 14.01
C THR A 216 -20.26 -6.53 14.73
N TYR A 217 -21.38 -5.91 15.14
CA TYR A 217 -22.45 -6.62 15.83
C TYR A 217 -23.74 -6.61 15.00
N ASN A 218 -24.28 -7.81 14.73
CA ASN A 218 -25.59 -8.01 14.13
C ASN A 218 -26.24 -9.27 14.73
N GLY A 219 -26.58 -9.21 16.02
CA GLY A 219 -27.01 -10.36 16.83
C GLY A 219 -25.86 -11.23 17.35
N TYR A 220 -24.80 -11.38 16.56
CA TYR A 220 -23.52 -12.01 16.92
C TYR A 220 -22.36 -11.04 16.72
N VAL A 221 -21.23 -11.33 17.38
CA VAL A 221 -19.95 -10.63 17.11
C VAL A 221 -19.32 -11.24 15.87
N TRP A 222 -19.22 -10.44 14.82
CA TRP A 222 -18.59 -10.78 13.55
C TRP A 222 -17.20 -10.19 13.48
N THR A 223 -16.21 -10.99 13.12
CA THR A 223 -14.87 -10.52 12.75
C THR A 223 -14.84 -10.21 11.27
N ASN A 224 -14.33 -9.03 10.92
CA ASN A 224 -14.04 -8.60 9.56
C ASN A 224 -12.52 -8.60 9.40
N ASP A 225 -12.00 -9.44 8.51
CA ASP A 225 -10.58 -9.49 8.16
C ASP A 225 -10.39 -8.89 6.76
N TYR A 226 -9.86 -7.67 6.70
CA TYR A 226 -9.71 -6.91 5.46
C TYR A 226 -8.25 -6.88 5.01
N LEU A 227 -7.96 -7.60 3.92
CA LEU A 227 -6.65 -7.61 3.27
C LEU A 227 -6.63 -6.64 2.09
N VAL A 228 -5.61 -5.79 2.06
CA VAL A 228 -5.26 -4.94 0.93
C VAL A 228 -3.87 -5.31 0.48
N CYS A 229 -3.68 -5.59 -0.81
CA CYS A 229 -2.37 -5.84 -1.41
C CYS A 229 -2.12 -4.85 -2.55
N ASN A 230 -1.07 -4.06 -2.43
CA ASN A 230 -0.62 -3.13 -3.47
C ASN A 230 0.49 -3.78 -4.31
N TYR A 231 0.50 -3.46 -5.61
CA TYR A 231 1.45 -3.97 -6.59
C TYR A 231 2.12 -2.80 -7.30
N GLY A 232 3.39 -2.93 -7.69
CA GLY A 232 4.14 -1.85 -8.34
C GLY A 232 3.61 -1.44 -9.72
N TYR A 233 2.69 -2.20 -10.31
CA TYR A 233 2.01 -1.88 -11.55
C TYR A 233 0.56 -2.38 -11.52
N SER A 234 -0.36 -1.59 -12.07
CA SER A 234 -1.80 -1.87 -12.10
C SER A 234 -2.25 -2.60 -13.36
N ASN A 235 -3.45 -3.16 -13.35
CA ASN A 235 -4.15 -3.49 -14.57
C ASN A 235 -4.56 -2.19 -15.28
N VAL A 236 -3.98 -1.95 -16.46
CA VAL A 236 -4.24 -0.74 -17.25
C VAL A 236 -5.05 -1.14 -18.49
N ILE A 237 -6.12 -0.39 -18.79
CA ILE A 237 -6.96 -0.62 -19.97
C ILE A 237 -6.07 -0.71 -21.22
N GLY A 238 -6.26 -1.77 -22.01
CA GLY A 238 -5.49 -2.03 -23.23
C GLY A 238 -4.14 -2.69 -23.01
N ASP A 239 -3.58 -2.69 -21.79
CA ASP A 239 -2.36 -3.44 -21.50
C ASP A 239 -2.66 -4.94 -21.40
N ARG A 240 -1.72 -5.76 -21.87
CA ARG A 240 -1.68 -7.20 -21.53
C ARG A 240 -1.34 -7.39 -20.06
N SER A 241 -1.84 -8.45 -19.43
CA SER A 241 -1.41 -8.86 -18.09
C SER A 241 0.00 -9.46 -18.13
N TYR A 242 0.29 -10.29 -19.14
CA TYR A 242 1.63 -10.85 -19.30
C TYR A 242 2.00 -11.09 -20.77
N THR A 243 3.30 -11.23 -21.01
CA THR A 243 3.83 -11.51 -22.34
C THR A 243 3.95 -13.01 -22.54
N LYS A 244 3.18 -13.58 -23.46
CA LYS A 244 3.27 -14.99 -23.85
C LYS A 244 4.57 -15.26 -24.62
N GLY A 245 5.19 -16.40 -24.39
CA GLY A 245 6.38 -16.84 -25.11
C GLY A 245 7.11 -18.00 -24.43
N PRO A 246 8.22 -18.50 -25.00
CA PRO A 246 9.00 -19.56 -24.38
C PRO A 246 9.40 -19.19 -22.95
N VAL A 247 9.25 -20.15 -22.02
CA VAL A 247 9.45 -19.95 -20.58
C VAL A 247 10.80 -19.28 -20.32
N ALA A 248 10.76 -18.13 -19.65
CA ALA A 248 11.94 -17.39 -19.19
C ALA A 248 12.94 -16.96 -20.29
N ALA A 249 12.56 -17.02 -21.57
CA ALA A 249 13.43 -16.61 -22.67
C ALA A 249 13.71 -15.10 -22.72
N GLY A 250 12.91 -14.30 -22.02
CA GLY A 250 13.12 -12.86 -21.85
C GLY A 250 13.76 -12.45 -20.52
N CYS A 251 14.16 -13.40 -19.67
CA CYS A 251 14.80 -13.06 -18.39
C CYS A 251 16.26 -12.60 -18.61
N THR A 252 16.51 -11.29 -18.60
CA THR A 252 17.84 -10.70 -18.85
C THR A 252 18.79 -10.76 -17.65
N THR A 253 18.23 -10.85 -16.44
CA THR A 253 18.93 -10.84 -15.13
C THR A 253 19.07 -12.25 -14.55
N GLY A 254 18.64 -13.27 -15.28
CA GLY A 254 18.63 -14.67 -14.85
C GLY A 254 17.27 -15.14 -14.35
N ARG A 255 17.23 -16.43 -14.01
CA ARG A 255 16.03 -17.14 -13.53
C ARG A 255 16.08 -17.29 -12.02
N SER A 256 14.93 -17.21 -11.38
CA SER A 256 14.83 -17.49 -9.95
C SER A 256 15.20 -18.94 -9.66
N VAL A 257 16.07 -19.13 -8.66
CA VAL A 257 16.47 -20.47 -8.18
C VAL A 257 15.32 -21.16 -7.46
N ILE A 258 14.48 -20.38 -6.77
CA ILE A 258 13.34 -20.88 -5.99
C ILE A 258 12.13 -21.11 -6.90
N TYR A 259 11.96 -20.26 -7.91
CA TYR A 259 10.87 -20.32 -8.87
C TYR A 259 11.43 -20.37 -10.30
N PRO A 260 11.80 -21.56 -10.83
CA PRO A 260 12.44 -21.69 -12.15
C PRO A 260 11.69 -21.07 -13.34
N GLY A 261 10.37 -20.90 -13.27
CA GLY A 261 9.55 -20.23 -14.27
C GLY A 261 9.58 -18.71 -14.23
N LEU A 262 10.23 -18.10 -13.22
CA LEU A 262 10.25 -16.66 -13.00
C LEU A 262 11.64 -16.04 -13.24
N CYS A 263 11.67 -14.76 -13.60
CA CYS A 263 12.89 -13.93 -13.71
C CYS A 263 13.30 -13.34 -12.36
N LEU A 264 14.59 -13.00 -12.23
CA LEU A 264 15.16 -12.25 -11.09
C LEU A 264 15.05 -10.74 -11.23
#